data_AF-A0A1G8SNX8-F1
#
_entry.id   AF-A0A1G8SNX8-F1
#
_cell.length_a   1.000
_cell.length_b   1.000
_cell.length_c   1.000
_cell.angle_alpha   90.00
_cell.angle_beta   90.00
_cell.angle_gamma   90.00
#
_symmetry.space_group_name_H-M   'P 1'
#
loop_
_entity.id
_entity.type
_entity.pdbx_description
1 polymer ?
#
loop_
_entity_poly.entity_id
_entity_poly.type
_entity_poly.pdbx_seq_one_letter_code
_entity_poly.pdbx_strand_id
1 'polypeptide(L)'
;MARLNLTLSDEFYSVIDADAKEKGVSVNNLVYNVLVHHFIDTDFDILEEFEKIKKEASEREGNYSLNDLKSFQDLDDKLKESNYPESLPQVKSRISLMFKNSVEYTIHTENGDYTIHQDENDKEKTYDRAVSYYNLFTGKKK
;
A
#
# COMPACT_ATOMS: atom_id res chain seq x y z
N MET A 1 14.79 -1.52 -13.62
CA MET A 1 15.11 -2.05 -12.27
C MET A 1 15.96 -3.29 -12.43
N ALA A 2 17.03 -3.42 -11.65
CA ALA A 2 17.83 -4.65 -11.63
C ALA A 2 17.03 -5.75 -10.92
N ARG A 3 17.13 -7.00 -11.40
CA ARG A 3 16.55 -8.17 -10.73
C ARG A 3 17.66 -8.92 -10.02
N LEU A 4 17.49 -9.13 -8.72
CA LEU A 4 18.36 -9.98 -7.90
C LEU A 4 17.63 -11.30 -7.64
N ASN A 5 18.30 -12.43 -7.86
CA ASN A 5 17.79 -13.73 -7.45
C ASN A 5 18.63 -14.21 -6.27
N LEU A 6 17.98 -14.54 -5.15
CA LEU A 6 18.62 -15.03 -3.94
C LEU A 6 18.27 -16.50 -3.75
N THR A 7 19.25 -17.31 -3.38
CA THR A 7 19.02 -18.68 -2.94
C THR A 7 19.07 -18.69 -1.42
N LEU A 8 17.94 -19.03 -0.80
CA LEU A 8 17.77 -19.10 0.65
C LEU A 8 17.37 -20.53 1.03
N SER A 9 17.70 -20.97 2.24
CA SER A 9 17.14 -22.22 2.78
C SER A 9 15.66 -22.04 3.09
N ASP A 10 14.89 -23.13 3.04
CA ASP A 10 13.45 -23.11 3.35
C ASP A 10 13.16 -22.63 4.78
N GLU A 11 14.02 -23.02 5.72
CA GLU A 11 13.95 -22.58 7.13
C GLU A 11 14.11 -21.06 7.22
N PHE A 12 15.11 -20.51 6.55
CA PHE A 12 15.38 -19.08 6.59
C PHE A 12 14.30 -18.28 5.85
N TYR A 13 13.83 -18.78 4.70
CA TYR A 13 12.71 -18.17 3.99
C TYR A 13 11.45 -18.12 4.85
N SER A 14 11.15 -19.20 5.60
CA SER A 14 9.98 -19.27 6.48
C SER A 14 10.00 -18.21 7.58
N VAL A 15 11.19 -17.92 8.15
CA VAL A 15 11.37 -16.85 9.13
C VAL A 15 11.11 -15.47 8.51
N ILE A 16 11.65 -15.22 7.32
CA ILE A 16 11.45 -13.94 6.61
C ILE A 16 9.97 -13.77 6.21
N ASP A 17 9.32 -14.83 5.73
CA ASP A 17 7.90 -14.80 5.36
C ASP A 17 7.01 -14.51 6.57
N ALA A 18 7.32 -15.07 7.74
CA ALA A 18 6.63 -14.76 8.98
C ALA A 18 6.77 -13.27 9.38
N ASP A 19 8.00 -12.72 9.36
CA ASP A 19 8.24 -11.30 9.67
C ASP A 19 7.56 -10.37 8.66
N ALA A 20 7.59 -10.72 7.38
CA ALA A 20 6.92 -9.95 6.33
C ALA A 20 5.40 -9.92 6.54
N LYS A 21 4.79 -11.06 6.89
CA LYS A 21 3.35 -11.17 7.21
C LYS A 21 2.97 -10.37 8.45
N GLU A 22 3.78 -10.43 9.51
CA GLU A 22 3.55 -9.63 10.73
C GLU A 22 3.50 -8.13 10.41
N LYS A 23 4.40 -7.67 9.54
CA LYS A 23 4.47 -6.28 9.07
C LYS A 23 3.46 -5.95 7.97
N GLY A 24 2.67 -6.91 7.49
CA GLY A 24 1.71 -6.73 6.40
C GLY A 24 2.36 -6.34 5.06
N VAL A 25 3.60 -6.76 4.83
CA VAL A 25 4.36 -6.48 3.60
C VAL A 25 4.76 -7.77 2.90
N SER A 26 5.20 -7.68 1.64
CA SER A 26 5.77 -8.83 0.93
C SER A 26 7.21 -9.08 1.36
N VAL A 27 7.65 -10.35 1.28
CA VAL A 27 9.06 -10.75 1.48
C VAL A 27 10.01 -9.88 0.66
N ASN A 28 9.65 -9.56 -0.59
CA ASN A 28 10.47 -8.71 -1.44
C ASN A 28 10.67 -7.30 -0.88
N ASN A 29 9.63 -6.68 -0.31
CA ASN A 29 9.75 -5.34 0.28
C ASN A 29 10.58 -5.37 1.56
N LEU A 30 10.42 -6.41 2.38
CA LEU A 30 11.22 -6.60 3.59
C LEU A 30 12.71 -6.79 3.24
N VAL A 31 13.03 -7.70 2.33
CA VAL A 31 14.43 -7.95 1.89
C VAL A 31 15.02 -6.69 1.25
N TYR A 32 14.25 -5.98 0.42
CA TYR A 32 14.72 -4.74 -0.18
C TYR A 32 15.06 -3.70 0.88
N ASN A 33 14.19 -3.49 1.88
CA ASN A 33 14.43 -2.56 2.98
C ASN A 33 15.70 -2.93 3.77
N VAL A 34 15.89 -4.22 4.10
CA VAL A 34 17.10 -4.70 4.78
C VAL A 34 18.37 -4.41 3.95
N LEU A 35 18.33 -4.65 2.63
CA LEU A 35 19.46 -4.36 1.75
C LEU A 35 19.77 -2.87 1.68
N VAL A 36 18.74 -2.02 1.65
CA VAL A 36 18.92 -0.57 1.67
C VAL A 36 19.60 -0.14 2.96
N HIS A 37 19.09 -0.53 4.13
CA HIS A 37 19.69 -0.18 5.42
C HIS A 37 21.11 -0.70 5.60
N HIS A 38 21.43 -1.86 5.02
CA HIS A 38 22.76 -2.44 5.17
C HIS A 38 23.81 -1.80 4.27
N PHE A 39 23.43 -1.40 3.05
CA PHE A 39 24.39 -0.95 2.02
C PHE A 39 24.30 0.53 1.69
N ILE A 40 23.22 1.20 2.07
CA ILE A 40 23.00 2.62 1.81
C ILE A 40 22.96 3.33 3.16
N ASP A 41 23.82 4.33 3.30
CA ASP A 41 23.76 5.26 4.43
C ASP A 41 22.60 6.23 4.19
N THR A 42 21.45 5.96 4.82
CA THR A 42 20.22 6.72 4.66
C THR A 42 19.43 6.74 5.97
N ASP A 43 18.94 7.92 6.36
CA ASP A 43 18.05 8.09 7.52
C ASP A 43 16.57 7.81 7.18
N PHE A 44 16.29 7.50 5.91
CA PHE A 44 14.93 7.18 5.44
C PHE A 44 14.65 5.68 5.52
N ASP A 45 13.67 5.30 6.35
CA ASP A 45 13.12 3.95 6.42
C ASP A 45 11.72 3.87 5.81
N ILE A 46 11.61 3.20 4.65
CA ILE A 46 10.33 3.05 3.96
C ILE A 46 9.30 2.20 4.73
N LEU A 47 9.72 1.24 5.56
CA LEU A 47 8.80 0.44 6.37
C LEU A 47 8.26 1.27 7.54
N GLU A 48 9.09 2.12 8.15
CA GLU A 48 8.64 3.04 9.19
C GLU A 48 7.64 4.07 8.63
N GLU A 49 7.95 4.64 7.47
CA GLU A 49 7.03 5.57 6.78
C GLU A 49 5.73 4.88 6.36
N PHE A 50 5.80 3.63 5.93
CA PHE A 50 4.61 2.83 5.63
C PHE A 50 3.72 2.62 6.85
N GLU A 51 4.29 2.29 8.02
CA GLU A 51 3.51 2.13 9.26
C GLU A 51 2.87 3.45 9.71
N LYS A 52 3.56 4.59 9.54
CA LYS A 52 2.97 5.92 9.80
C LYS A 52 1.75 6.17 8.91
N ILE A 53 1.86 5.86 7.62
CA ILE A 53 0.77 6.01 6.65
C ILE A 53 -0.40 5.09 6.99
N LYS A 54 -0.12 3.83 7.33
CA LYS A 54 -1.14 2.84 7.72
C LYS A 54 -1.88 3.29 8.98
N LYS A 55 -1.16 3.83 9.96
CA LYS A 55 -1.77 4.39 11.17
C LYS A 55 -2.66 5.59 10.85
N GLU A 56 -2.17 6.58 10.10
CA GLU A 56 -2.96 7.75 9.71
C GLU A 56 -4.22 7.34 8.92
N ALA A 57 -4.09 6.37 8.02
CA ALA A 57 -5.21 5.81 7.28
C ALA A 57 -6.25 5.16 8.21
N SER A 58 -5.82 4.37 9.20
CA SER A 58 -6.72 3.71 10.15
C SER A 58 -7.50 4.68 11.06
N GLU A 59 -6.93 5.86 11.32
CA GLU A 59 -7.55 6.90 12.15
C GLU A 59 -8.50 7.81 11.35
N ARG A 60 -8.50 7.69 10.02
CA ARG A 60 -9.25 8.57 9.14
C ARG A 60 -10.61 8.00 8.78
N GLU A 61 -11.65 8.78 9.06
CA GLU A 61 -13.03 8.42 8.72
C GLU A 61 -13.41 8.89 7.31
N GLY A 62 -14.29 8.14 6.66
CA GLY A 62 -14.85 8.48 5.35
C GLY A 62 -13.98 8.08 4.15
N ASN A 63 -14.31 8.63 2.98
CA ASN A 63 -13.62 8.32 1.74
C ASN A 63 -12.41 9.23 1.55
N TYR A 64 -11.24 8.62 1.41
CA TYR A 64 -9.99 9.32 1.10
C TYR A 64 -9.11 8.46 0.18
N SER A 65 -8.16 9.10 -0.46
CA SER A 65 -7.06 8.49 -1.20
C SER A 65 -5.75 8.61 -0.42
N LEU A 66 -4.73 7.83 -0.79
CA LEU A 66 -3.39 7.97 -0.20
C LEU A 66 -2.83 9.39 -0.36
N ASN A 67 -3.16 10.07 -1.46
CA ASN A 67 -2.72 11.45 -1.68
C ASN A 67 -3.34 12.45 -0.71
N ASP A 68 -4.42 12.08 -0.02
CA ASP A 68 -5.03 12.93 1.00
C ASP A 68 -4.31 12.82 2.34
N LEU A 69 -3.51 11.77 2.56
CA LEU A 69 -2.78 11.50 3.80
C LEU A 69 -1.54 12.38 3.89
N LYS A 70 -1.39 13.11 4.99
CA LYS A 70 -0.29 14.03 5.21
C LYS A 70 1.05 13.30 5.21
N SER A 71 1.13 12.15 5.89
CA SER A 71 2.33 11.30 5.90
C SER A 71 2.77 10.86 4.50
N PHE A 72 1.84 10.67 3.56
CA PHE A 72 2.15 10.33 2.17
C PHE A 72 2.55 11.56 1.34
N GLN A 73 2.01 12.74 1.66
CA GLN A 73 2.41 14.01 1.04
C GLN A 73 3.83 14.41 1.44
N ASP A 74 4.14 14.32 2.74
CA ASP A 74 5.41 14.72 3.37
C ASP A 74 6.62 13.86 2.93
N LEU A 75 6.39 12.76 2.18
CA LEU A 75 7.46 11.92 1.61
C LEU A 75 8.43 12.70 0.72
N ASP A 76 7.96 13.75 0.03
CA ASP A 76 8.82 14.57 -0.83
C ASP A 76 9.92 15.25 -0.01
N ASP A 77 9.56 15.90 1.09
CA ASP A 77 10.49 16.63 1.91
C ASP A 77 11.46 15.69 2.64
N LYS A 78 10.95 14.56 3.15
CA LYS A 78 11.79 13.52 3.77
C LYS A 78 12.80 12.91 2.80
N LEU A 79 12.40 12.68 1.56
CA LEU A 79 13.30 12.08 0.56
C LEU A 79 14.34 13.05 0.05
N LYS A 80 14.01 14.35 -0.10
CA LYS A 80 14.98 15.40 -0.50
C LYS A 80 16.17 15.50 0.43
N GLU A 81 15.94 15.29 1.72
CA GLU A 81 16.97 15.36 2.77
C GLU A 81 17.69 14.02 2.97
N SER A 82 17.21 12.95 2.34
CA SER A 82 17.77 11.60 2.45
C SER A 82 18.70 11.24 1.30
N ASN A 83 19.59 10.28 1.53
CA ASN A 83 20.37 9.62 0.47
C ASN A 83 19.68 8.33 -0.03
N TYR A 84 18.35 8.29 0.01
CA TYR A 84 17.60 7.09 -0.37
C TYR A 84 17.76 6.80 -1.88
N PRO A 85 17.94 5.52 -2.29
CA PRO A 85 18.36 5.19 -3.66
C PRO A 85 17.24 5.31 -4.72
N GLU A 86 15.98 5.49 -4.29
CA GLU A 86 14.82 5.62 -5.19
C GLU A 86 14.32 7.06 -5.25
N SER A 87 13.87 7.47 -6.44
CA SER A 87 13.20 8.75 -6.63
C SER A 87 11.81 8.79 -5.95
N LEU A 88 11.32 9.98 -5.61
CA LEU A 88 9.99 10.17 -5.01
C LEU A 88 8.86 9.40 -5.73
N PRO A 89 8.73 9.42 -7.07
CA PRO A 89 7.68 8.67 -7.75
C PRO A 89 7.81 7.15 -7.54
N GLN A 90 9.03 6.62 -7.47
CA GLN A 90 9.29 5.20 -7.22
C GLN A 90 8.89 4.83 -5.78
N VAL A 91 9.28 5.64 -4.80
CA VAL A 91 8.91 5.43 -3.39
C VAL A 91 7.40 5.49 -3.20
N LYS A 92 6.72 6.50 -3.75
CA LYS A 92 5.26 6.62 -3.69
C LYS A 92 4.55 5.43 -4.34
N SER A 93 5.06 4.94 -5.47
CA SER A 93 4.51 3.75 -6.14
C SER A 93 4.68 2.50 -5.29
N ARG A 94 5.85 2.33 -4.67
CA ARG A 94 6.17 1.19 -3.79
C ARG A 94 5.30 1.18 -2.55
N ILE A 95 5.16 2.31 -1.87
CA ILE A 95 4.28 2.48 -0.71
C ILE A 95 2.83 2.20 -1.10
N SER A 96 2.37 2.70 -2.25
CA SER A 96 1.01 2.44 -2.73
C SER A 96 0.76 0.94 -2.94
N LEU A 97 1.75 0.23 -3.49
CA LEU A 97 1.68 -1.23 -3.66
C LEU A 97 1.69 -1.96 -2.33
N MET A 98 2.54 -1.54 -1.38
CA MET A 98 2.56 -2.08 -0.02
C MET A 98 1.21 -1.91 0.67
N PHE A 99 0.61 -0.72 0.56
CA PHE A 99 -0.68 -0.42 1.13
C PHE A 99 -1.78 -1.30 0.54
N LYS A 100 -1.83 -1.40 -0.79
CA LYS A 100 -2.76 -2.30 -1.48
C LYS A 100 -2.63 -3.74 -1.00
N ASN A 101 -1.41 -4.27 -0.94
CA ASN A 101 -1.16 -5.62 -0.48
C ASN A 101 -1.59 -5.81 0.98
N SER A 102 -1.32 -4.83 1.86
CA SER A 102 -1.71 -4.92 3.27
C SER A 102 -3.23 -4.96 3.47
N VAL A 103 -3.99 -4.25 2.62
CA VAL A 103 -5.46 -4.32 2.61
C VAL A 103 -5.90 -5.70 2.13
N GLU A 104 -5.31 -6.24 1.05
CA GLU A 104 -5.60 -7.59 0.56
C GLU A 104 -5.30 -8.69 1.59
N TYR A 105 -4.21 -8.55 2.36
CA TYR A 105 -3.85 -9.49 3.44
C TYR A 105 -4.75 -9.37 4.67
N THR A 106 -5.29 -8.19 4.96
CA THR A 106 -6.20 -7.96 6.11
C THR A 106 -7.62 -8.45 5.80
N ILE A 107 -8.01 -8.53 4.52
CA ILE A 107 -9.24 -9.18 4.09
C ILE A 107 -9.03 -10.70 4.18
N HIS A 108 -9.10 -11.23 5.41
CA HIS A 108 -9.18 -12.66 5.62
C HIS A 108 -10.51 -13.19 5.08
N THR A 109 -10.39 -14.07 4.09
CA THR A 109 -11.47 -14.82 3.44
C THR A 109 -12.11 -15.80 4.42
N GLU A 110 -13.09 -15.35 5.20
CA GLU A 110 -14.10 -16.25 5.75
C GLU A 110 -15.28 -16.29 4.76
N ASN A 111 -15.39 -17.38 4.01
CA ASN A 111 -16.58 -17.80 3.26
C ASN A 111 -16.94 -17.08 1.95
N GLY A 112 -15.99 -16.58 1.16
CA GLY A 112 -16.20 -16.36 -0.29
C GLY A 112 -17.31 -15.38 -0.72
N ASP A 113 -17.98 -14.74 0.22
CA ASP A 113 -19.01 -13.74 0.00
C ASP A 113 -18.53 -12.40 0.56
N TYR A 114 -18.31 -11.46 -0.34
CA TYR A 114 -17.92 -10.09 -0.05
C TYR A 114 -19.08 -9.37 0.64
N THR A 115 -19.17 -9.47 1.96
CA THR A 115 -20.04 -8.57 2.72
C THR A 115 -19.27 -7.29 3.00
N ILE A 116 -19.20 -6.42 1.99
CA ILE A 116 -18.93 -5.00 2.26
C ILE A 116 -20.12 -4.55 3.11
N HIS A 117 -19.88 -4.23 4.38
CA HIS A 117 -20.87 -3.51 5.19
C HIS A 117 -21.06 -2.12 4.55
N GLN A 118 -21.89 -2.06 3.51
CA GLN A 118 -22.41 -0.82 2.95
C GLN A 118 -23.65 -0.46 3.77
N ASP A 119 -23.57 0.65 4.48
CA ASP A 119 -24.74 1.35 4.99
C ASP A 119 -25.70 1.65 3.82
N GLU A 120 -27.01 1.78 4.08
CA GLU A 120 -28.02 1.96 3.03
C GLU A 120 -27.71 3.17 2.12
N ASN A 121 -27.06 4.19 2.69
CA ASN A 121 -26.55 5.37 1.98
C ASN A 121 -25.43 5.08 0.96
N ASP A 122 -24.62 4.05 1.21
CA ASP A 122 -23.51 3.67 0.32
C ASP A 122 -23.97 2.79 -0.85
N LYS A 123 -25.08 2.05 -0.67
CA LYS A 123 -25.74 1.32 -1.76
C LYS A 123 -26.33 2.27 -2.80
N GLU A 124 -27.00 3.32 -2.34
CA GLU A 124 -27.63 4.33 -3.22
C GLU A 124 -26.58 5.09 -4.05
N LYS A 125 -25.46 5.46 -3.42
CA LYS A 125 -24.32 6.11 -4.11
C LYS A 125 -23.60 5.19 -5.10
N THR A 126 -23.53 3.88 -4.80
CA THR A 126 -22.96 2.89 -5.72
C THR A 126 -23.85 2.73 -6.95
N TYR A 127 -25.17 2.73 -6.77
CA TYR A 127 -26.14 2.72 -7.86
C TYR A 127 -26.02 3.97 -8.72
N ASP A 128 -25.98 5.17 -8.12
CA ASP A 128 -25.85 6.43 -8.86
C ASP A 128 -24.56 6.53 -9.68
N ARG A 129 -23.45 5.97 -9.16
CA ARG A 129 -22.19 5.86 -9.90
C ARG A 129 -22.31 4.88 -11.07
N ALA A 130 -22.92 3.72 -10.86
CA ALA A 130 -23.12 2.74 -11.93
C ALA A 130 -24.00 3.31 -13.07
N VAL A 131 -25.06 4.05 -12.72
CA VAL A 131 -25.93 4.75 -13.68
C VAL A 131 -25.16 5.84 -14.42
N SER A 132 -24.33 6.62 -13.72
CA SER A 132 -23.51 7.68 -14.33
C SER A 132 -22.50 7.10 -15.33
N TYR A 133 -21.83 5.99 -14.99
CA TYR A 133 -20.92 5.31 -15.90
C TYR A 133 -21.64 4.69 -17.10
N TYR A 134 -22.81 4.09 -16.89
CA TYR A 134 -23.63 3.56 -17.99
C TYR A 134 -24.04 4.67 -18.97
N ASN A 135 -24.43 5.84 -18.48
CA ASN A 135 -24.80 6.98 -19.33
C ASN A 135 -23.59 7.57 -20.08
N LEU A 136 -22.41 7.60 -19.45
CA LEU A 136 -21.15 7.99 -20.09
C LEU A 136 -20.76 7.03 -21.22
N PHE A 137 -20.93 5.72 -21.02
CA PHE A 137 -20.58 4.71 -22.02
C PHE A 137 -21.61 4.56 -23.15
N THR A 138 -22.90 4.81 -22.87
CA THR A 138 -23.98 4.66 -23.87
C THR A 138 -24.33 5.96 -24.59
N GLY A 139 -23.69 7.08 -24.24
CA GLY A 139 -23.87 8.36 -24.93
C GLY A 139 -25.26 8.98 -24.79
N LYS A 140 -26.14 8.42 -23.95
CA LYS A 140 -27.45 9.01 -23.65
C LYS A 140 -27.26 10.19 -22.70
N LYS A 141 -27.18 11.40 -23.26
CA LYS A 141 -27.40 12.63 -22.50
C LYS A 141 -28.86 12.65 -22.01
N LYS A 142 -29.05 13.02 -20.75
CA LYS A 142 -30.36 13.36 -20.16
C LYS A 142 -31.12 14.35 -21.05
#